data_AF-A0A8E1V2E5-F1
#
_entry.id   AF-A0A8E1V2E5-F1
#
_cell.length_a   1.000
_cell.length_b   1.000
_cell.length_c   1.000
_cell.angle_alpha   90.00
_cell.angle_beta   90.00
_cell.angle_gamma   90.00
#
_symmetry.space_group_name_H-M   'P 1'
#
loop_
_entity.id
_entity.type
_entity.pdbx_description
1 polymer ?
#
loop_
_entity_poly.entity_id
_entity_poly.type
_entity_poly.pdbx_seq_one_letter_code
_entity_poly.pdbx_strand_id
1 'polypeptide(L)'
;MAEQKANIGVVGMAVMGKNLALNIESRGYTVGIFNRTGSKTEKVMKDHGDKKLVPSYKIEDFVKSLETPRRIILMVKAGKPTDAVIDELLPLLDKGDVLIDGGNTNFHDTMARNARLDKSGINFIGMGVSGGELGALQGPSLMPGGQKEAYDLVEPILKKIAAKAPADGEPCVTYIGPNGAGHYVKMVHNGIEYGDEELIDESYNILRNLAGYSVDELADIFKDWNKGELDSYLIEITADILTHKDDIGADKSKPIVDMILDRGANKGTGKWSSQDALEVGIDQSVITEAVYARFISMFKKDRVAASKVLPKPEGKVDFDKKEIVEKVREALYFGKVMSYAQGFDQLKAASQQYKWNIKLGEMAKIWRAGCIIRARFLQNITDAYDKNPDLQNLLLDPYFTDIAKKYQESARDVVALATKAGVPVPSLAAAVSYYDSYRSEVVPANLLQAQRDYFGAHTYERVDRPGSFHYTWYKEQ
;
A
#
# COMPACT_ATOMS: atom_id res chain seq x y z
N MET A 1 24.05 -16.65 38.24
CA MET A 1 22.64 -16.39 37.86
C MET A 1 22.52 -16.80 36.41
N ALA A 2 21.53 -17.62 36.04
CA ALA A 2 21.34 -17.96 34.62
C ALA A 2 21.11 -16.64 33.85
N GLU A 3 21.90 -16.36 32.81
CA GLU A 3 21.69 -15.20 31.95
C GLU A 3 20.25 -15.24 31.43
N GLN A 4 19.49 -14.17 31.69
CA GLN A 4 18.12 -14.07 31.22
C GLN A 4 18.14 -14.00 29.69
N LYS A 5 17.74 -15.11 29.05
CA LYS A 5 17.65 -15.17 27.59
C LYS A 5 16.58 -14.19 27.08
N ALA A 6 16.83 -13.63 25.90
CA ALA A 6 15.89 -12.74 25.24
C ALA A 6 14.73 -13.53 24.62
N ASN A 7 13.52 -12.98 24.72
CA ASN A 7 12.31 -13.62 24.21
C ASN A 7 12.27 -13.60 22.67
N ILE A 8 12.80 -12.55 22.05
CA ILE A 8 12.82 -12.35 20.60
C ILE A 8 14.06 -11.55 20.21
N GLY A 9 14.59 -11.80 19.02
CA GLY A 9 15.74 -11.10 18.46
C GLY A 9 15.36 -10.18 17.31
N VAL A 10 16.06 -9.06 17.15
CA VAL A 10 15.97 -8.17 15.98
C VAL A 10 17.34 -7.98 15.35
N VAL A 11 17.45 -8.30 14.06
CA VAL A 11 18.64 -8.09 13.24
C VAL A 11 18.44 -6.87 12.35
N GLY A 12 19.34 -5.88 12.45
CA GLY A 12 19.32 -4.65 11.65
C GLY A 12 18.89 -3.43 12.46
N MET A 13 19.86 -2.63 12.90
CA MET A 13 19.65 -1.47 13.78
C MET A 13 19.60 -0.15 13.00
N ALA A 14 18.91 -0.14 11.86
CA ALA A 14 18.42 1.10 11.26
C ALA A 14 17.21 1.63 12.05
N VAL A 15 16.64 2.78 11.66
CA VAL A 15 15.55 3.41 12.43
C VAL A 15 14.37 2.46 12.63
N MET A 16 13.91 1.78 11.57
CA MET A 16 12.81 0.82 11.66
C MET A 16 13.08 -0.33 12.63
N GLY A 17 14.22 -1.02 12.51
CA GLY A 17 14.54 -2.17 13.37
C GLY A 17 14.80 -1.77 14.82
N LYS A 18 15.46 -0.63 15.06
CA LYS A 18 15.60 -0.05 16.40
C LYS A 18 14.23 0.24 17.02
N ASN A 19 13.37 0.94 16.29
CA ASN A 19 12.05 1.33 16.81
C ASN A 19 11.17 0.12 17.09
N LEU A 20 11.22 -0.92 16.24
CA LEU A 20 10.50 -2.17 16.48
C LEU A 20 11.03 -2.91 17.71
N ALA A 21 12.36 -2.97 17.90
CA ALA A 21 12.96 -3.56 19.10
C ALA A 21 12.52 -2.84 20.38
N LEU A 22 12.50 -1.50 20.36
CA LEU A 22 12.02 -0.67 21.48
C LEU A 22 10.52 -0.84 21.72
N ASN A 23 9.71 -0.97 20.67
CA ASN A 23 8.28 -1.24 20.82
C ASN A 23 8.07 -2.58 21.53
N ILE A 24 8.73 -3.64 21.07
CA ILE A 24 8.67 -4.97 21.72
C ILE A 24 9.10 -4.88 23.18
N GLU A 25 10.24 -4.23 23.46
CA GLU A 25 10.76 -4.08 24.81
C GLU A 25 9.77 -3.37 25.74
N SER A 26 9.13 -2.30 25.25
CA SER A 26 8.13 -1.54 26.00
C SER A 26 6.89 -2.37 26.41
N ARG A 27 6.67 -3.53 25.76
CA ARG A 27 5.58 -4.47 26.10
C ARG A 27 5.99 -5.55 27.11
N GLY A 28 7.17 -5.39 27.73
CA GLY A 28 7.67 -6.22 28.82
C GLY A 28 8.56 -7.38 28.39
N TYR A 29 8.97 -7.44 27.12
CA TYR A 29 9.85 -8.49 26.59
C TYR A 29 11.33 -8.07 26.67
N THR A 30 12.21 -9.04 26.88
CA THR A 30 13.65 -8.86 26.70
C THR A 30 14.00 -9.10 25.23
N VAL A 31 14.73 -8.18 24.58
CA VAL A 31 14.98 -8.20 23.14
C VAL A 31 16.46 -8.32 22.82
N GLY A 32 16.85 -9.38 22.11
CA GLY A 32 18.19 -9.52 21.55
C GLY A 32 18.35 -8.56 20.38
N ILE A 33 19.43 -7.79 20.33
CA ILE A 33 19.69 -6.87 19.21
C ILE A 33 21.03 -7.16 18.56
N PHE A 34 21.03 -7.20 17.23
CA PHE A 34 22.24 -7.41 16.44
C PHE A 34 22.23 -6.54 15.19
N ASN A 35 23.41 -6.09 14.80
CA ASN A 35 23.63 -5.43 13.51
C ASN A 35 25.04 -5.76 13.02
N ARG A 36 25.18 -6.05 11.73
CA ARG A 36 26.47 -6.37 11.09
C ARG A 36 27.58 -5.36 11.41
N THR A 37 27.23 -4.08 11.48
CA THR A 37 28.13 -3.01 11.95
C THR A 37 27.89 -2.76 13.43
N GLY A 38 28.82 -3.20 14.29
CA GLY A 38 28.69 -3.14 15.75
C GLY A 38 28.37 -1.76 16.32
N SER A 39 28.93 -0.69 15.73
CA SER A 39 28.70 0.70 16.18
C SER A 39 27.23 1.14 16.11
N LYS A 40 26.38 0.50 15.29
CA LYS A 40 24.94 0.77 15.31
C LYS A 40 24.28 0.19 16.56
N THR A 41 24.67 -1.01 16.98
CA THR A 41 24.20 -1.62 18.23
C THR A 41 24.69 -0.82 19.44
N GLU A 42 25.97 -0.40 19.44
CA GLU A 42 26.53 0.47 20.48
C GLU A 42 25.75 1.77 20.63
N LYS A 43 25.39 2.41 19.51
CA LYS A 43 24.56 3.63 19.52
C LYS A 43 23.21 3.38 20.19
N VAL A 44 22.52 2.28 19.84
CA VAL A 44 21.25 1.93 20.48
C VAL A 44 21.42 1.74 21.98
N MET A 45 22.46 1.03 22.42
CA MET A 45 22.73 0.83 23.85
C MET A 45 23.14 2.10 24.59
N LYS A 46 23.82 3.04 23.91
CA LYS A 46 24.14 4.36 24.48
C LYS A 46 22.87 5.19 24.69
N ASP A 47 21.96 5.16 23.73
CA ASP A 47 20.72 5.95 23.75
C ASP A 47 19.63 5.31 24.64
N HIS A 48 19.68 3.98 24.86
CA HIS A 48 18.62 3.18 25.51
C HIS A 48 19.15 2.10 26.47
N GLY A 49 20.25 2.35 27.17
CA GLY A 49 20.87 1.37 28.07
C GLY A 49 20.07 0.99 29.31
N ASP A 50 18.99 1.73 29.61
CA ASP A 50 18.02 1.44 30.67
C ASP A 50 16.99 0.36 30.27
N LYS A 51 16.92 0.02 28.98
CA LYS A 51 15.95 -0.94 28.42
C LYS A 51 16.44 -2.38 28.52
N LYS A 52 15.52 -3.35 28.49
CA LYS A 52 15.81 -4.79 28.49
C LYS A 52 16.31 -5.29 27.12
N LEU A 53 17.36 -4.66 26.61
CA LEU A 53 18.01 -5.01 25.35
C LEU A 53 19.26 -5.86 25.64
N VAL A 54 19.44 -6.95 24.90
CA VAL A 54 20.61 -7.82 24.98
C VAL A 54 21.46 -7.60 23.73
N PRO A 55 22.50 -6.76 23.80
CA PRO A 55 23.33 -6.47 22.64
C PRO A 55 24.24 -7.64 22.29
N SER A 56 24.40 -7.90 21.00
CA SER A 56 25.37 -8.84 20.48
C SER A 56 26.18 -8.21 19.35
N TYR A 57 27.46 -8.59 19.27
CA TYR A 57 28.42 -8.06 18.28
C TYR A 57 28.94 -9.13 17.32
N LYS A 58 28.61 -10.39 17.61
CA LYS A 58 28.78 -11.54 16.73
C LYS A 58 27.45 -12.26 16.61
N ILE A 59 27.20 -12.86 15.45
CA ILE A 59 25.90 -13.48 15.15
C ILE A 59 25.67 -14.75 15.99
N GLU A 60 26.74 -15.45 16.35
CA GLU A 60 26.70 -16.63 17.23
C GLU A 60 26.27 -16.26 18.65
N ASP A 61 26.75 -15.13 19.16
CA ASP A 61 26.38 -14.62 20.48
C ASP A 61 24.91 -14.18 20.50
N PHE A 62 24.46 -13.54 19.40
CA PHE A 62 23.06 -13.18 19.20
C PHE A 62 22.16 -14.41 19.25
N VAL A 63 22.45 -15.45 18.47
CA VAL A 63 21.62 -16.67 18.42
C VAL A 63 21.61 -17.41 19.78
N LYS A 64 22.72 -17.44 20.51
CA LYS A 64 22.81 -18.05 21.85
C LYS A 64 22.01 -17.29 22.91
N SER A 65 21.85 -15.98 22.75
CA SER A 65 21.13 -15.12 23.69
C SER A 65 19.61 -15.35 23.71
N LEU A 66 19.06 -16.04 22.69
CA LEU A 66 17.61 -16.20 22.52
C LEU A 66 17.05 -17.46 23.19
N GLU A 67 15.82 -17.36 23.68
CA GLU A 67 14.97 -18.49 24.06
C GLU A 67 14.65 -19.37 22.84
N THR A 68 14.35 -20.65 23.06
CA THR A 68 13.99 -21.63 22.02
C THR A 68 12.50 -22.01 22.13
N PRO A 69 11.76 -22.20 21.02
CA PRO A 69 12.18 -21.96 19.64
C PRO A 69 12.48 -20.47 19.40
N ARG A 70 13.59 -20.18 18.71
CA ARG A 70 14.09 -18.82 18.51
C ARG A 70 13.15 -18.06 17.59
N ARG A 71 12.91 -16.79 17.92
CA ARG A 71 12.10 -15.87 17.11
C ARG A 71 13.01 -14.71 16.71
N ILE A 72 13.28 -14.55 15.42
CA ILE A 72 14.24 -13.57 14.92
C ILE A 72 13.60 -12.72 13.83
N ILE A 73 13.46 -11.41 14.07
CA ILE A 73 13.00 -10.45 13.08
C ILE A 73 14.19 -9.87 12.31
N LEU A 74 14.12 -9.91 10.98
CA LEU A 74 15.07 -9.32 10.06
C LEU A 74 14.53 -7.96 9.58
N MET A 75 15.20 -6.88 9.99
CA MET A 75 14.91 -5.51 9.59
C MET A 75 16.10 -4.93 8.80
N VAL A 76 16.46 -5.63 7.73
CA VAL A 76 17.59 -5.30 6.86
C VAL A 76 17.12 -4.85 5.48
N LYS A 77 18.05 -4.39 4.64
CA LYS A 77 17.73 -3.97 3.28
C LYS A 77 17.22 -5.19 2.48
N ALA A 78 16.05 -5.06 1.86
CA ALA A 78 15.43 -6.11 1.06
C ALA A 78 16.33 -6.60 -0.11
N GLY A 79 16.07 -7.83 -0.55
CA GLY A 79 16.83 -8.53 -1.59
C GLY A 79 18.06 -9.25 -1.04
N LYS A 80 19.16 -9.26 -1.80
CA LYS A 80 20.40 -9.98 -1.46
C LYS A 80 20.91 -9.80 -0.02
N PRO A 81 20.83 -8.61 0.62
CA PRO A 81 21.26 -8.47 2.01
C PRO A 81 20.41 -9.29 3.01
N THR A 82 19.12 -9.47 2.76
CA THR A 82 18.28 -10.38 3.55
C THR A 82 18.73 -11.82 3.39
N ASP A 83 18.97 -12.27 2.15
CA ASP A 83 19.43 -13.64 1.88
C ASP A 83 20.77 -13.94 2.53
N ALA A 84 21.72 -13.00 2.49
CA ALA A 84 23.01 -13.15 3.15
C ALA A 84 22.88 -13.33 4.67
N VAL A 85 21.98 -12.58 5.32
CA VAL A 85 21.72 -12.72 6.76
C VAL A 85 21.05 -14.06 7.08
N ILE A 86 20.12 -14.52 6.23
CA ILE A 86 19.52 -15.85 6.37
C ILE A 86 20.59 -16.94 6.29
N ASP A 87 21.51 -16.83 5.32
CA ASP A 87 22.60 -17.79 5.12
C ASP A 87 23.58 -17.84 6.32
N GLU A 88 23.88 -16.69 6.93
CA GLU A 88 24.71 -16.60 8.14
C GLU A 88 23.99 -17.20 9.37
N LEU A 89 22.68 -17.02 9.50
CA LEU A 89 21.90 -17.56 10.61
C LEU A 89 21.67 -19.07 10.50
N LEU A 90 21.39 -19.58 9.31
CA LEU A 90 20.97 -20.96 9.08
C LEU A 90 21.81 -22.04 9.77
N PRO A 91 23.17 -22.02 9.75
CA PRO A 91 23.97 -23.05 10.43
C PRO A 91 23.92 -22.98 11.97
N LEU A 92 23.32 -21.93 12.55
CA LEU A 92 23.22 -21.70 13.99
C LEU A 92 21.83 -21.97 14.56
N LEU A 93 20.83 -22.20 13.70
CA LEU A 93 19.44 -22.40 14.09
C LEU A 93 19.12 -23.89 14.29
N ASP A 94 18.17 -24.14 15.19
CA ASP A 94 17.62 -25.47 15.44
C ASP A 94 16.28 -25.65 14.73
N LYS A 95 15.88 -26.90 14.47
CA LYS A 95 14.57 -27.20 13.89
C LYS A 95 13.44 -26.59 14.73
N GLY A 96 12.49 -25.94 14.07
CA GLY A 96 11.38 -25.24 14.72
C GLY A 96 11.63 -23.76 15.01
N ASP A 97 12.87 -23.27 14.89
CA ASP A 97 13.16 -21.83 14.97
C ASP A 97 12.42 -21.05 13.88
N VAL A 98 12.14 -19.78 14.16
CA VAL A 98 11.31 -18.89 13.34
C VAL A 98 12.11 -17.66 12.93
N LEU A 99 12.32 -17.53 11.62
CA LEU A 99 12.81 -16.31 10.99
C LEU A 99 11.63 -15.49 10.47
N ILE A 100 11.68 -14.17 10.69
CA ILE A 100 10.61 -13.24 10.32
C ILE A 100 11.24 -12.12 9.47
N ASP A 101 10.98 -12.07 8.17
CA ASP A 101 11.40 -10.95 7.34
C ASP A 101 10.37 -9.82 7.47
N GLY A 102 10.75 -8.73 8.15
CA GLY A 102 9.93 -7.53 8.35
C GLY A 102 10.19 -6.42 7.34
N GLY A 103 10.99 -6.69 6.30
CA GLY A 103 11.32 -5.75 5.25
C GLY A 103 10.16 -5.45 4.29
N ASN A 104 10.36 -4.49 3.39
CA ASN A 104 9.47 -4.29 2.26
C ASN A 104 9.92 -5.21 1.10
N THR A 105 9.69 -6.51 1.27
CA THR A 105 10.19 -7.58 0.40
C THR A 105 9.19 -7.93 -0.69
N ASN A 106 9.67 -8.24 -1.91
CA ASN A 106 8.82 -8.78 -2.96
C ASN A 106 8.31 -10.18 -2.56
N PHE A 107 7.01 -10.43 -2.70
CA PHE A 107 6.40 -11.66 -2.18
C PHE A 107 6.96 -12.94 -2.82
N HIS A 108 7.44 -12.90 -4.07
CA HIS A 108 8.10 -14.05 -4.70
C HIS A 108 9.39 -14.45 -3.98
N ASP A 109 10.18 -13.48 -3.50
CA ASP A 109 11.36 -13.76 -2.67
C ASP A 109 10.95 -14.47 -1.37
N THR A 110 9.81 -14.07 -0.80
CA THR A 110 9.27 -14.69 0.43
C THR A 110 8.84 -16.12 0.17
N MET A 111 8.15 -16.39 -0.95
CA MET A 111 7.76 -17.74 -1.34
C MET A 111 9.00 -18.63 -1.55
N ALA A 112 10.02 -18.11 -2.23
CA ALA A 112 11.27 -18.84 -2.46
C ALA A 112 12.04 -19.12 -1.15
N ARG A 113 12.16 -18.11 -0.26
CA ARG A 113 12.80 -18.25 1.06
C ARG A 113 12.04 -19.24 1.95
N ASN A 114 10.71 -19.13 2.00
CA ASN A 114 9.86 -20.03 2.78
C ASN A 114 10.06 -21.49 2.33
N ALA A 115 9.96 -21.76 1.02
CA ALA A 115 10.16 -23.11 0.47
C ALA A 115 11.60 -23.64 0.65
N ARG A 116 12.61 -22.75 0.64
CA ARG A 116 14.00 -23.11 0.89
C ARG A 116 14.23 -23.51 2.35
N LEU A 117 13.73 -22.71 3.29
CA LEU A 117 13.95 -22.89 4.73
C LEU A 117 13.15 -24.06 5.32
N ASP A 118 11.98 -24.34 4.75
CA ASP A 118 11.15 -25.49 5.13
C ASP A 118 11.92 -26.83 5.00
N LYS A 119 12.77 -26.96 3.98
CA LYS A 119 13.65 -28.14 3.77
C LYS A 119 14.67 -28.34 4.89
N SER A 120 15.02 -27.28 5.61
CA SER A 120 15.94 -27.32 6.75
C SER A 120 15.21 -27.43 8.10
N GLY A 121 13.87 -27.47 8.10
CA GLY A 121 13.04 -27.46 9.30
C GLY A 121 12.99 -26.10 10.02
N ILE A 122 13.29 -25.01 9.31
CA ILE A 122 13.23 -23.64 9.82
C ILE A 122 11.97 -22.97 9.30
N ASN A 123 11.18 -22.39 10.21
CA ASN A 123 9.98 -21.66 9.85
C ASN A 123 10.34 -20.27 9.31
N PHE A 124 9.55 -19.77 8.34
CA PHE A 124 9.77 -18.45 7.76
C PHE A 124 8.47 -17.67 7.63
N ILE A 125 8.41 -16.52 8.27
CA ILE A 125 7.28 -15.59 8.19
C ILE A 125 7.72 -14.36 7.39
N GLY A 126 7.09 -14.13 6.24
CA GLY A 126 7.16 -12.83 5.58
C GLY A 126 6.10 -11.90 6.17
N MET A 127 6.53 -10.80 6.78
CA MET A 127 5.65 -9.90 7.51
C MET A 127 5.77 -8.47 7.00
N GLY A 128 4.74 -8.02 6.28
CA GLY A 128 4.63 -6.61 5.96
C GLY A 128 4.50 -5.75 7.23
N VAL A 129 5.30 -4.69 7.31
CA VAL A 129 5.24 -3.70 8.41
C VAL A 129 4.89 -2.33 7.82
N SER A 130 3.82 -1.70 8.31
CA SER A 130 3.38 -0.36 7.90
C SER A 130 3.46 0.65 9.05
N GLY A 131 3.28 1.94 8.74
CA GLY A 131 3.23 3.03 9.72
C GLY A 131 4.51 3.88 9.82
N GLY A 132 5.52 3.59 9.01
CA GLY A 132 6.78 4.33 8.99
C GLY A 132 7.57 4.21 10.29
N GLU A 133 8.50 5.14 10.52
CA GLU A 133 9.40 5.10 11.67
C GLU A 133 8.63 5.24 12.99
N LEU A 134 7.67 6.16 13.05
CA LEU A 134 6.85 6.39 14.24
C LEU A 134 5.91 5.20 14.51
N GLY A 135 5.28 4.66 13.47
CA GLY A 135 4.44 3.47 13.58
C GLY A 135 5.22 2.26 14.10
N ALA A 136 6.44 2.01 13.63
CA ALA A 136 7.27 0.93 14.16
C ALA A 136 7.51 1.06 15.68
N LEU A 137 7.65 2.29 16.20
CA LEU A 137 7.88 2.58 17.61
C LEU A 137 6.60 2.46 18.46
N GLN A 138 5.48 2.97 17.97
CA GLN A 138 4.26 3.16 18.77
C GLN A 138 3.22 2.06 18.54
N GLY A 139 3.15 1.53 17.33
CA GLY A 139 2.14 0.58 16.89
C GLY A 139 2.06 0.50 15.36
N PRO A 140 2.66 -0.50 14.71
CA PRO A 140 2.51 -0.70 13.27
C PRO A 140 1.28 -1.56 12.95
N SER A 141 0.82 -1.48 11.71
CA SER A 141 0.01 -2.55 11.09
C SER A 141 0.96 -3.65 10.62
N LEU A 142 0.64 -4.90 10.96
CA LEU A 142 1.48 -6.06 10.68
C LEU A 142 0.71 -7.10 9.86
N MET A 143 1.34 -7.61 8.80
CA MET A 143 0.72 -8.50 7.82
C MET A 143 1.56 -9.79 7.68
N PRO A 144 1.58 -10.68 8.69
CA PRO A 144 2.38 -11.90 8.68
C PRO A 144 1.76 -13.02 7.82
N GLY A 145 2.57 -13.62 6.96
CA GLY A 145 2.27 -14.87 6.25
C GLY A 145 3.43 -15.87 6.34
N GLY A 146 3.14 -17.17 6.38
CA GLY A 146 4.11 -18.23 6.65
C GLY A 146 3.45 -19.49 7.23
N GLN A 147 4.22 -20.38 7.85
CA GLN A 147 3.66 -21.52 8.59
C GLN A 147 2.75 -21.03 9.74
N LYS A 148 1.55 -21.62 9.88
CA LYS A 148 0.55 -21.17 10.86
C LYS A 148 1.01 -21.44 12.29
N GLU A 149 1.62 -22.59 12.54
CA GLU A 149 2.16 -22.99 13.84
C GLU A 149 3.29 -22.07 14.29
N ALA A 150 4.11 -21.60 13.34
CA ALA A 150 5.16 -20.62 13.61
C ALA A 150 4.59 -19.24 13.93
N TYR A 151 3.53 -18.83 13.22
CA TYR A 151 2.80 -17.60 13.53
C TYR A 151 2.23 -17.63 14.95
N ASP A 152 1.67 -18.76 15.41
CA ASP A 152 1.07 -18.87 16.74
C ASP A 152 2.08 -18.65 17.89
N LEU A 153 3.37 -18.95 17.64
CA LEU A 153 4.46 -18.69 18.59
C LEU A 153 4.81 -17.20 18.72
N VAL A 154 4.53 -16.40 17.69
CA VAL A 154 4.84 -14.96 17.63
C VAL A 154 3.60 -14.09 17.81
N GLU A 155 2.41 -14.65 17.55
CA GLU A 155 1.05 -14.28 17.98
C GLU A 155 1.04 -13.20 19.07
N PRO A 156 1.35 -13.60 20.32
CA PRO A 156 1.20 -12.74 21.48
C PRO A 156 2.07 -11.48 21.43
N ILE A 157 3.28 -11.56 20.86
CA ILE A 157 4.19 -10.42 20.75
C ILE A 157 3.65 -9.46 19.69
N LEU A 158 3.30 -9.98 18.51
CA LEU A 158 2.81 -9.17 17.39
C LEU A 158 1.52 -8.42 17.77
N LYS A 159 0.56 -9.10 18.43
CA LYS A 159 -0.67 -8.46 18.92
C LYS A 159 -0.41 -7.33 19.91
N LYS A 160 0.58 -7.46 20.80
CA LYS A 160 0.91 -6.41 21.78
C LYS A 160 1.59 -5.20 21.16
N ILE A 161 2.47 -5.40 20.17
CA ILE A 161 3.21 -4.30 19.55
C ILE A 161 2.42 -3.61 18.44
N ALA A 162 1.46 -4.29 17.80
CA ALA A 162 0.65 -3.72 16.72
C ALA A 162 -0.14 -2.50 17.20
N ALA A 163 -0.49 -1.61 16.28
CA ALA A 163 -1.49 -0.57 16.52
C ALA A 163 -2.81 -1.18 17.03
N LYS A 164 -3.62 -0.36 17.69
CA LYS A 164 -4.96 -0.72 18.13
C LYS A 164 -5.93 0.15 17.35
N ALA A 165 -6.92 -0.47 16.72
CA ALA A 165 -7.93 0.26 15.96
C ALA A 165 -8.72 1.18 16.93
N PRO A 166 -8.88 2.48 16.63
CA PRO A 166 -9.54 3.41 17.54
C PRO A 166 -11.01 3.06 17.85
N ALA A 167 -11.68 2.35 16.94
CA ALA A 167 -13.11 2.05 17.04
C ALA A 167 -13.43 0.97 18.07
N ASP A 168 -12.58 -0.05 18.23
CA ASP A 168 -12.85 -1.26 19.03
C ASP A 168 -11.65 -1.75 19.86
N GLY A 169 -10.47 -1.16 19.68
CA GLY A 169 -9.24 -1.57 20.37
C GLY A 169 -8.59 -2.83 19.80
N GLU A 170 -9.09 -3.40 18.71
CA GLU A 170 -8.53 -4.62 18.12
C GLU A 170 -7.11 -4.38 17.58
N PRO A 171 -6.16 -5.32 17.78
CA PRO A 171 -4.82 -5.19 17.27
C PRO A 171 -4.80 -5.26 15.74
N CYS A 172 -4.09 -4.33 15.10
CA CYS A 172 -3.91 -4.26 13.65
C CYS A 172 -2.89 -5.30 13.14
N VAL A 173 -3.17 -6.57 13.44
CA VAL A 173 -2.41 -7.73 12.97
C VAL A 173 -3.32 -8.96 12.91
N THR A 174 -3.19 -9.74 11.85
CA THR A 174 -3.87 -11.03 11.70
C THR A 174 -3.01 -11.95 10.85
N TYR A 175 -3.21 -13.27 10.96
CA TYR A 175 -2.57 -14.22 10.06
C TYR A 175 -3.16 -14.09 8.67
N ILE A 176 -2.32 -13.76 7.70
CA ILE A 176 -2.78 -13.50 6.33
C ILE A 176 -3.00 -14.80 5.55
N GLY A 177 -2.05 -15.73 5.68
CA GLY A 177 -2.02 -16.95 4.87
C GLY A 177 -0.61 -17.55 4.81
N PRO A 178 -0.41 -18.60 3.99
CA PRO A 178 0.88 -19.26 3.91
C PRO A 178 1.92 -18.42 3.15
N ASN A 179 3.19 -18.79 3.29
CA ASN A 179 4.32 -18.29 2.50
C ASN A 179 4.36 -16.75 2.27
N GLY A 180 4.18 -16.28 1.04
CA GLY A 180 4.30 -14.90 0.61
C GLY A 180 3.07 -14.02 0.88
N ALA A 181 1.97 -14.58 1.37
CA ALA A 181 0.69 -13.87 1.49
C ALA A 181 0.80 -12.55 2.27
N GLY A 182 1.60 -12.53 3.35
CA GLY A 182 1.82 -11.34 4.16
C GLY A 182 2.46 -10.17 3.41
N HIS A 183 3.55 -10.43 2.70
CA HIS A 183 4.20 -9.42 1.86
C HIS A 183 3.37 -9.03 0.63
N TYR A 184 2.55 -9.94 0.11
CA TYR A 184 1.61 -9.62 -0.97
C TYR A 184 0.56 -8.60 -0.52
N VAL A 185 -0.07 -8.81 0.64
CA VAL A 185 -1.03 -7.84 1.20
C VAL A 185 -0.37 -6.49 1.45
N LYS A 186 0.89 -6.47 1.91
CA LYS A 186 1.64 -5.22 2.06
C LYS A 186 1.97 -4.54 0.73
N MET A 187 2.22 -5.32 -0.32
CA MET A 187 2.40 -4.79 -1.68
C MET A 187 1.13 -4.08 -2.15
N VAL A 188 -0.04 -4.72 -2.02
CA VAL A 188 -1.33 -4.11 -2.41
C VAL A 188 -1.64 -2.88 -1.55
N HIS A 189 -1.38 -2.92 -0.23
CA HIS A 189 -1.47 -1.73 0.63
C HIS A 189 -0.66 -0.56 0.05
N ASN A 190 0.58 -0.80 -0.39
CA ASN A 190 1.43 0.25 -0.95
C ASN A 190 0.93 0.73 -2.33
N GLY A 191 0.27 -0.13 -3.10
CA GLY A 191 -0.42 0.26 -4.32
C GLY A 191 -1.58 1.22 -4.01
N ILE A 192 -2.44 0.86 -3.06
CA ILE A 192 -3.54 1.71 -2.59
C ILE A 192 -3.01 3.04 -2.04
N GLU A 193 -1.90 3.02 -1.28
CA GLU A 193 -1.20 4.24 -0.81
C GLU A 193 -0.85 5.18 -1.98
N TYR A 194 -0.35 4.63 -3.10
CA TYR A 194 -0.02 5.43 -4.27
C TYR A 194 -1.27 6.03 -4.92
N GLY A 195 -2.35 5.26 -5.02
CA GLY A 195 -3.63 5.75 -5.53
C GLY A 195 -4.23 6.85 -4.66
N ASP A 196 -4.20 6.69 -3.33
CA ASP A 196 -4.69 7.72 -2.39
C ASP A 196 -3.86 9.01 -2.49
N GLU A 197 -2.52 8.91 -2.52
CA GLU A 197 -1.64 10.08 -2.68
C GLU A 197 -1.91 10.82 -3.99
N GLU A 198 -2.01 10.11 -5.13
CA GLU A 198 -2.24 10.77 -6.43
C GLU A 198 -3.63 11.42 -6.52
N LEU A 199 -4.68 10.78 -5.98
CA LEU A 199 -6.02 11.39 -5.97
C LEU A 199 -6.05 12.68 -5.12
N ILE A 200 -5.30 12.72 -4.02
CA ILE A 200 -5.12 13.93 -3.20
C ILE A 200 -4.32 14.98 -3.98
N ASP A 201 -3.25 14.58 -4.68
CA ASP A 201 -2.42 15.47 -5.50
C ASP A 201 -3.23 16.10 -6.65
N GLU A 202 -4.08 15.33 -7.32
CA GLU A 202 -5.01 15.80 -8.35
C GLU A 202 -6.01 16.81 -7.76
N SER A 203 -6.59 16.50 -6.60
CA SER A 203 -7.52 17.39 -5.90
C SER A 203 -6.86 18.72 -5.53
N TYR A 204 -5.65 18.66 -4.99
CA TYR A 204 -4.82 19.82 -4.69
C TYR A 204 -4.51 20.62 -5.96
N ASN A 205 -4.12 19.98 -7.05
CA ASN A 205 -3.78 20.63 -8.30
C ASN A 205 -4.98 21.36 -8.91
N ILE A 206 -6.17 20.75 -8.88
CA ILE A 206 -7.41 21.38 -9.35
C ILE A 206 -7.73 22.61 -8.50
N LEU A 207 -7.77 22.48 -7.18
CA LEU A 207 -8.13 23.61 -6.31
C LEU A 207 -7.08 24.74 -6.38
N ARG A 208 -5.80 24.40 -6.44
CA ARG A 208 -4.71 25.38 -6.50
C ARG A 208 -4.59 26.04 -7.87
N ASN A 209 -4.35 25.25 -8.91
CA ASN A 209 -3.90 25.76 -10.20
C ASN A 209 -5.07 26.07 -11.14
N LEU A 210 -6.25 25.45 -10.95
CA LEU A 210 -7.46 25.80 -11.70
C LEU A 210 -8.34 26.78 -10.94
N ALA A 211 -8.72 26.47 -9.70
CA ALA A 211 -9.64 27.30 -8.92
C ALA A 211 -8.97 28.48 -8.20
N GLY A 212 -7.64 28.51 -8.13
CA GLY A 212 -6.88 29.64 -7.59
C GLY A 212 -7.02 29.81 -6.08
N TYR A 213 -7.09 28.71 -5.33
CA TYR A 213 -6.97 28.73 -3.88
C TYR A 213 -5.51 28.87 -3.45
N SER A 214 -5.27 29.69 -2.43
CA SER A 214 -3.96 29.82 -1.79
C SER A 214 -3.62 28.59 -0.95
N VAL A 215 -2.34 28.40 -0.63
CA VAL A 215 -1.87 27.26 0.18
C VAL A 215 -2.51 27.26 1.58
N ASP A 216 -2.68 28.43 2.19
CA ASP A 216 -3.33 28.55 3.50
C ASP A 216 -4.83 28.17 3.42
N GLU A 217 -5.55 28.60 2.36
CA GLU A 217 -6.95 28.17 2.14
C GLU A 217 -7.07 26.66 1.87
N LEU A 218 -6.10 26.07 1.16
CA LEU A 218 -6.07 24.63 0.92
C LEU A 218 -5.87 23.84 2.22
N ALA A 219 -5.00 24.33 3.12
CA ALA A 219 -4.83 23.72 4.44
C ALA A 219 -6.16 23.67 5.21
N ASP A 220 -6.93 24.75 5.19
CA ASP A 220 -8.26 24.81 5.82
C ASP A 220 -9.28 23.89 5.14
N ILE A 221 -9.28 23.81 3.81
CA ILE A 221 -10.17 22.91 3.05
C ILE A 221 -9.89 21.45 3.40
N PHE A 222 -8.63 21.00 3.33
CA PHE A 222 -8.27 19.62 3.67
C PHE A 222 -8.53 19.32 5.15
N LYS A 223 -8.30 20.28 6.04
CA LYS A 223 -8.65 20.16 7.47
C LYS A 223 -10.16 19.99 7.68
N ASP A 224 -10.99 20.65 6.88
CA ASP A 224 -12.43 20.49 6.95
C ASP A 224 -12.89 19.15 6.37
N TRP A 225 -12.37 18.75 5.22
CA TRP A 225 -12.62 17.42 4.64
C TRP A 225 -12.26 16.28 5.60
N ASN A 226 -11.19 16.44 6.39
CA ASN A 226 -10.78 15.44 7.38
C ASN A 226 -11.75 15.26 8.55
N LYS A 227 -12.72 16.17 8.74
CA LYS A 227 -13.79 16.01 9.75
C LYS A 227 -14.94 15.14 9.24
N GLY A 228 -15.01 14.94 7.92
CA GLY A 228 -16.09 14.22 7.23
C GLY A 228 -15.74 12.77 6.92
N GLU A 229 -16.26 12.26 5.80
CA GLU A 229 -16.03 10.87 5.38
C GLU A 229 -14.62 10.60 4.82
N LEU A 230 -13.88 11.66 4.48
CA LEU A 230 -12.49 11.62 4.04
C LEU A 230 -11.49 11.53 5.21
N ASP A 231 -11.97 11.48 6.46
CA ASP A 231 -11.15 11.29 7.67
C ASP A 231 -10.12 10.17 7.46
N SER A 232 -8.87 10.59 7.29
CA SER A 232 -7.74 9.72 7.00
C SER A 232 -6.42 10.40 7.31
N TYR A 233 -5.40 9.58 7.59
CA TYR A 233 -4.08 10.12 7.89
C TYR A 233 -3.46 10.90 6.74
N LEU A 234 -3.68 10.48 5.49
CA LEU A 234 -3.13 11.21 4.33
C LEU A 234 -3.75 12.60 4.18
N ILE A 235 -5.04 12.76 4.45
CA ILE A 235 -5.69 14.08 4.45
C ILE A 235 -5.21 14.93 5.64
N GLU A 236 -5.06 14.32 6.82
CA GLU A 236 -4.50 14.97 8.01
C GLU A 236 -3.11 15.56 7.74
N ILE A 237 -2.18 14.76 7.22
CA ILE A 237 -0.83 15.23 6.93
C ILE A 237 -0.80 16.21 5.77
N THR A 238 -1.67 16.08 4.76
CA THR A 238 -1.76 17.08 3.69
C THR A 238 -2.17 18.43 4.26
N ALA A 239 -3.17 18.47 5.15
CA ALA A 239 -3.56 19.71 5.82
C ALA A 239 -2.40 20.31 6.65
N ASP A 240 -1.66 19.49 7.40
CA ASP A 240 -0.51 19.93 8.21
C ASP A 240 0.65 20.45 7.33
N ILE A 241 1.04 19.68 6.31
CA ILE A 241 2.13 20.00 5.36
C ILE A 241 1.94 21.39 4.76
N LEU A 242 0.71 21.74 4.38
CA LEU A 242 0.39 23.03 3.77
C LEU A 242 0.55 24.22 4.74
N THR A 243 0.65 24.01 6.05
CA THR A 243 0.88 25.08 7.03
C THR A 243 2.35 25.45 7.21
N HIS A 244 3.27 24.56 6.82
CA HIS A 244 4.70 24.73 7.07
C HIS A 244 5.34 25.73 6.09
N LYS A 245 6.26 26.55 6.60
CA LYS A 245 7.01 27.53 5.82
C LYS A 245 8.43 27.04 5.55
N ASP A 246 9.06 27.60 4.51
CA ASP A 246 10.44 27.30 4.14
C ASP A 246 11.41 27.67 5.26
N ASP A 247 12.21 26.69 5.70
CA ASP A 247 13.12 26.80 6.82
C ASP A 247 14.55 27.19 6.41
N ILE A 248 14.92 26.91 5.15
CA ILE A 248 16.27 27.09 4.62
C ILE A 248 16.38 28.19 3.54
N GLY A 249 15.28 28.55 2.87
CA GLY A 249 15.28 29.57 1.84
C GLY A 249 15.49 31.00 2.35
N ALA A 250 15.82 31.90 1.41
CA ALA A 250 16.02 33.32 1.71
C ALA A 250 14.72 34.03 2.13
N ASP A 251 13.58 33.55 1.62
CA ASP A 251 12.24 34.05 1.98
C ASP A 251 11.49 32.99 2.77
N LYS A 252 11.61 33.05 4.10
CA LYS A 252 10.98 32.12 5.05
C LYS A 252 9.47 32.32 5.21
N SER A 253 8.85 33.24 4.45
CA SER A 253 7.39 33.39 4.42
C SER A 253 6.72 32.43 3.42
N LYS A 254 7.51 31.87 2.49
CA LYS A 254 6.99 30.96 1.47
C LYS A 254 6.60 29.61 2.07
N PRO A 255 5.50 28.98 1.62
CA PRO A 255 5.18 27.61 1.99
C PRO A 255 6.29 26.65 1.54
N ILE A 256 6.70 25.71 2.40
CA ILE A 256 7.75 24.72 2.04
C ILE A 256 7.33 23.85 0.85
N VAL A 257 6.03 23.55 0.72
CA VAL A 257 5.47 22.76 -0.39
C VAL A 257 5.78 23.38 -1.77
N ASP A 258 5.95 24.71 -1.85
CA ASP A 258 6.28 25.41 -3.10
C ASP A 258 7.75 25.33 -3.47
N MET A 259 8.58 24.99 -2.49
CA MET A 259 10.03 24.91 -2.62
C MET A 259 10.50 23.47 -2.85
N ILE A 260 9.62 22.48 -2.63
CA ILE A 260 9.88 21.07 -2.92
C ILE A 260 9.82 20.85 -4.43
N LEU A 261 10.86 20.23 -4.98
CA LEU A 261 10.90 19.86 -6.40
C LEU A 261 9.83 18.79 -6.71
N ASP A 262 9.03 19.02 -7.75
CA ASP A 262 7.96 18.14 -8.26
C ASP A 262 8.52 16.89 -8.97
N ARG A 263 9.27 16.07 -8.20
CA ARG A 263 9.88 14.82 -8.64
C ARG A 263 9.63 13.74 -7.60
N GLY A 264 8.51 13.02 -7.77
CA GLY A 264 8.15 11.88 -6.95
C GLY A 264 9.07 10.68 -7.20
N ALA A 265 9.94 10.36 -6.25
CA ALA A 265 10.73 9.14 -6.33
C ALA A 265 9.85 7.90 -6.11
N ASN A 266 10.13 6.81 -6.83
CA ASN A 266 9.49 5.52 -6.64
C ASN A 266 10.49 4.54 -6.00
N LYS A 267 10.16 3.97 -4.83
CA LYS A 267 10.99 2.96 -4.16
C LYS A 267 10.86 1.55 -4.78
N GLY A 268 10.01 1.40 -5.80
CA GLY A 268 9.74 0.18 -6.55
C GLY A 268 8.45 -0.54 -6.15
N THR A 269 7.95 -0.31 -4.92
CA THR A 269 6.90 -1.16 -4.35
C THR A 269 5.49 -0.85 -4.84
N GLY A 270 5.19 0.41 -5.19
CA GLY A 270 3.93 0.72 -5.87
C GLY A 270 3.86 0.10 -7.26
N LYS A 271 5.00 0.07 -7.98
CA LYS A 271 5.11 -0.60 -9.29
C LYS A 271 4.84 -2.11 -9.18
N TRP A 272 5.27 -2.78 -8.11
CA TRP A 272 5.03 -4.21 -7.93
C TRP A 272 3.54 -4.55 -7.90
N SER A 273 2.72 -3.73 -7.23
CA SER A 273 1.25 -3.91 -7.22
C SER A 273 0.68 -3.92 -8.63
N SER A 274 1.01 -2.91 -9.45
CA SER A 274 0.53 -2.81 -10.83
C SER A 274 1.07 -3.92 -11.74
N GLN A 275 2.33 -4.33 -11.56
CA GLN A 275 2.91 -5.43 -12.33
C GLN A 275 2.20 -6.75 -12.04
N ASP A 276 1.89 -6.99 -10.77
CA ASP A 276 1.21 -8.20 -10.35
C ASP A 276 -0.29 -8.17 -10.71
N ALA A 277 -0.95 -7.00 -10.69
CA ALA A 277 -2.32 -6.87 -11.19
C ALA A 277 -2.45 -7.36 -12.65
N LEU A 278 -1.46 -7.06 -13.49
CA LEU A 278 -1.38 -7.59 -14.86
C LEU A 278 -1.16 -9.12 -14.89
N GLU A 279 -0.37 -9.66 -13.97
CA GLU A 279 -0.12 -11.11 -13.85
C GLU A 279 -1.39 -11.88 -13.44
N VAL A 280 -2.13 -11.36 -12.46
CA VAL A 280 -3.37 -12.00 -11.96
C VAL A 280 -4.62 -11.61 -12.77
N GLY A 281 -4.46 -10.79 -13.82
CA GLY A 281 -5.52 -10.45 -14.77
C GLY A 281 -6.61 -9.51 -14.24
N ILE A 282 -6.25 -8.57 -13.35
CA ILE A 282 -7.18 -7.61 -12.73
C ILE A 282 -6.91 -6.18 -13.21
N ASP A 283 -7.98 -5.44 -13.50
CA ASP A 283 -7.91 -4.00 -13.77
C ASP A 283 -7.57 -3.24 -12.49
N GLN A 284 -6.35 -2.69 -12.44
CA GLN A 284 -5.88 -1.82 -11.38
C GLN A 284 -5.51 -0.42 -11.91
N SER A 285 -6.34 0.09 -12.82
CA SER A 285 -6.11 1.34 -13.56
C SER A 285 -5.82 2.55 -12.68
N VAL A 286 -6.55 2.76 -11.58
CA VAL A 286 -6.37 3.96 -10.74
C VAL A 286 -4.99 3.98 -10.08
N ILE A 287 -4.58 2.85 -9.49
CA ILE A 287 -3.26 2.73 -8.85
C ILE A 287 -2.14 2.74 -9.89
N THR A 288 -2.36 2.17 -11.06
CA THR A 288 -1.36 2.12 -12.13
C THR A 288 -1.11 3.50 -12.73
N GLU A 289 -2.15 4.31 -12.90
CA GLU A 289 -2.01 5.71 -13.29
C GLU A 289 -1.23 6.51 -12.23
N ALA A 290 -1.46 6.28 -10.93
CA ALA A 290 -0.65 6.90 -9.88
C ALA A 290 0.86 6.53 -9.96
N VAL A 291 1.18 5.31 -10.41
CA VAL A 291 2.58 4.94 -10.70
C VAL A 291 3.13 5.72 -11.90
N TYR A 292 2.35 5.87 -12.97
CA TYR A 292 2.75 6.63 -14.15
C TYR A 292 2.86 8.13 -13.89
N ALA A 293 2.01 8.72 -13.04
CA ALA A 293 2.09 10.11 -12.60
C ALA A 293 3.43 10.41 -11.90
N ARG A 294 3.92 9.49 -11.06
CA ARG A 294 5.28 9.60 -10.49
C ARG A 294 6.35 9.52 -11.57
N PHE A 295 6.21 8.61 -12.53
CA PHE A 295 7.18 8.49 -13.62
C PHE A 295 7.24 9.76 -14.46
N ILE A 296 6.10 10.35 -14.83
CA ILE A 296 6.08 11.59 -15.61
C ILE A 296 6.63 12.78 -14.82
N SER A 297 6.44 12.81 -13.50
CA SER A 297 7.07 13.82 -12.63
C SER A 297 8.61 13.79 -12.71
N MET A 298 9.21 12.60 -12.87
CA MET A 298 10.67 12.45 -12.97
C MET A 298 11.27 13.00 -14.27
N PHE A 299 10.49 13.11 -15.35
CA PHE A 299 10.91 13.76 -16.60
C PHE A 299 10.88 15.30 -16.51
N LYS A 300 11.29 15.88 -15.38
CA LYS A 300 11.17 17.33 -15.11
C LYS A 300 11.81 18.19 -16.19
N LYS A 301 13.01 17.84 -16.65
CA LYS A 301 13.73 18.59 -17.71
C LYS A 301 12.93 18.59 -19.01
N ASP A 302 12.39 17.44 -19.39
CA ASP A 302 11.62 17.28 -20.61
C ASP A 302 10.28 18.01 -20.51
N ARG A 303 9.59 17.93 -19.35
CA ARG A 303 8.37 18.71 -19.09
C ARG A 303 8.59 20.21 -19.17
N VAL A 304 9.71 20.72 -18.67
CA VAL A 304 10.09 22.15 -18.77
C VAL A 304 10.40 22.56 -20.20
N ALA A 305 10.97 21.68 -21.02
CA ALA A 305 11.18 21.95 -22.44
C ALA A 305 9.84 21.92 -23.21
N ALA A 306 9.01 20.90 -22.95
CA ALA A 306 7.71 20.70 -23.56
C ALA A 306 6.75 21.88 -23.27
N SER A 307 6.74 22.42 -22.05
CA SER A 307 5.86 23.54 -21.67
C SER A 307 6.11 24.84 -22.45
N LYS A 308 7.23 24.95 -23.16
CA LYS A 308 7.56 26.12 -23.99
C LYS A 308 7.10 25.98 -25.44
N VAL A 309 6.75 24.77 -25.89
CA VAL A 309 6.48 24.47 -27.30
C VAL A 309 5.13 23.81 -27.54
N LEU A 310 4.62 23.03 -26.57
CA LEU A 310 3.32 22.39 -26.68
C LEU A 310 2.22 23.40 -26.34
N PRO A 311 1.17 23.53 -27.19
CA PRO A 311 0.07 24.44 -26.92
C PRO A 311 -0.76 23.92 -25.73
N LYS A 312 -1.40 24.86 -25.02
CA LYS A 312 -2.38 24.58 -23.97
C LYS A 312 -3.76 25.07 -24.42
N PRO A 313 -4.87 24.54 -23.88
CA PRO A 313 -6.19 25.09 -24.14
C PRO A 313 -6.24 26.60 -23.89
N GLU A 314 -6.91 27.32 -24.80
CA GLU A 314 -7.11 28.76 -24.73
C GLU A 314 -8.53 29.07 -24.21
N GLY A 315 -8.67 30.14 -23.42
CA GLY A 315 -9.93 30.56 -22.83
C GLY A 315 -10.07 30.23 -21.35
N LYS A 316 -11.11 30.80 -20.72
CA LYS A 316 -11.51 30.46 -19.35
C LYS A 316 -12.55 29.35 -19.42
N VAL A 317 -12.42 28.36 -18.54
CA VAL A 317 -13.51 27.40 -18.31
C VAL A 317 -14.35 27.94 -17.16
N ASP A 318 -15.66 28.04 -17.36
CA ASP A 318 -16.57 28.56 -16.34
C ASP A 318 -16.87 27.48 -15.29
N PHE A 319 -16.77 27.87 -14.03
CA PHE A 319 -17.16 27.08 -12.86
C PHE A 319 -17.43 28.02 -11.69
N ASP A 320 -18.28 27.60 -10.74
CA ASP A 320 -18.42 28.31 -9.47
C ASP A 320 -17.27 27.94 -8.52
N LYS A 321 -16.55 28.95 -8.04
CA LYS A 321 -15.35 28.75 -7.20
C LYS A 321 -15.67 28.06 -5.87
N LYS A 322 -16.86 28.26 -5.29
CA LYS A 322 -17.23 27.61 -4.02
C LYS A 322 -17.76 26.20 -4.27
N GLU A 323 -18.58 26.01 -5.28
CA GLU A 323 -19.17 24.71 -5.64
C GLU A 323 -18.09 23.69 -6.04
N ILE A 324 -17.03 24.13 -6.73
CA ILE A 324 -15.96 23.22 -7.16
C ILE A 324 -15.24 22.54 -5.98
N VAL A 325 -15.19 23.17 -4.80
CA VAL A 325 -14.58 22.54 -3.61
C VAL A 325 -15.34 21.26 -3.24
N GLU A 326 -16.66 21.31 -3.21
CA GLU A 326 -17.47 20.14 -2.87
C GLU A 326 -17.42 19.08 -3.98
N LYS A 327 -17.48 19.49 -5.25
CA LYS A 327 -17.37 18.54 -6.36
C LYS A 327 -16.04 17.80 -6.36
N VAL A 328 -14.93 18.48 -6.07
CA VAL A 328 -13.60 17.85 -5.95
C VAL A 328 -13.56 16.92 -4.75
N ARG A 329 -14.15 17.30 -3.61
CA ARG A 329 -14.25 16.43 -2.43
C ARG A 329 -14.98 15.11 -2.75
N GLU A 330 -16.12 15.22 -3.42
CA GLU A 330 -16.92 14.07 -3.84
C GLU A 330 -16.19 13.22 -4.90
N ALA A 331 -15.54 13.85 -5.87
CA ALA A 331 -14.73 13.17 -6.89
C ALA A 331 -13.54 12.42 -6.28
N LEU A 332 -12.86 13.02 -5.30
CA LEU A 332 -11.78 12.39 -4.53
C LEU A 332 -12.30 11.14 -3.80
N TYR A 333 -13.43 11.25 -3.11
CA TYR A 333 -13.99 10.09 -2.40
C TYR A 333 -14.45 9.00 -3.36
N PHE A 334 -15.08 9.37 -4.48
CA PHE A 334 -15.44 8.46 -5.54
C PHE A 334 -14.22 7.72 -6.10
N GLY A 335 -13.14 8.44 -6.46
CA GLY A 335 -11.89 7.87 -6.93
C GLY A 335 -11.26 6.91 -5.93
N LYS A 336 -11.31 7.27 -4.64
CA LYS A 336 -10.86 6.42 -3.54
C LYS A 336 -11.64 5.11 -3.48
N VAL A 337 -12.98 5.14 -3.59
CA VAL A 337 -13.79 3.92 -3.64
C VAL A 337 -13.37 3.01 -4.81
N MET A 338 -13.15 3.57 -6.00
CA MET A 338 -12.71 2.79 -7.16
C MET A 338 -11.34 2.14 -6.95
N SER A 339 -10.38 2.91 -6.42
CA SER A 339 -9.02 2.41 -6.11
C SER A 339 -9.06 1.22 -5.14
N TYR A 340 -9.85 1.31 -4.07
CA TYR A 340 -9.97 0.22 -3.10
C TYR A 340 -10.74 -0.97 -3.67
N ALA A 341 -11.79 -0.75 -4.48
CA ALA A 341 -12.48 -1.85 -5.17
C ALA A 341 -11.52 -2.67 -6.03
N GLN A 342 -10.68 -1.99 -6.83
CA GLN A 342 -9.64 -2.63 -7.64
C GLN A 342 -8.58 -3.36 -6.79
N GLY A 343 -8.09 -2.74 -5.73
CA GLY A 343 -7.11 -3.35 -4.83
C GLY A 343 -7.63 -4.61 -4.13
N PHE A 344 -8.89 -4.61 -3.69
CA PHE A 344 -9.52 -5.78 -3.07
C PHE A 344 -9.82 -6.90 -4.08
N ASP A 345 -10.18 -6.56 -5.31
CA ASP A 345 -10.30 -7.54 -6.40
C ASP A 345 -8.95 -8.19 -6.71
N GLN A 346 -7.85 -7.43 -6.71
CA GLN A 346 -6.50 -7.99 -6.83
C GLN A 346 -6.17 -8.95 -5.68
N LEU A 347 -6.49 -8.60 -4.43
CA LEU A 347 -6.29 -9.50 -3.28
C LEU A 347 -7.07 -10.81 -3.45
N LYS A 348 -8.31 -10.71 -3.92
CA LYS A 348 -9.17 -11.86 -4.17
C LYS A 348 -8.62 -12.77 -5.28
N ALA A 349 -8.22 -12.20 -6.41
CA ALA A 349 -7.65 -12.95 -7.53
C ALA A 349 -6.37 -13.69 -7.12
N ALA A 350 -5.45 -13.02 -6.43
CA ALA A 350 -4.24 -13.67 -5.91
C ALA A 350 -4.54 -14.73 -4.85
N SER A 351 -5.52 -14.48 -3.97
CA SER A 351 -5.96 -15.49 -3.00
C SER A 351 -6.41 -16.79 -3.69
N GLN A 352 -7.12 -16.69 -4.82
CA GLN A 352 -7.52 -17.83 -5.63
C GLN A 352 -6.33 -18.49 -6.34
N GLN A 353 -5.50 -17.70 -7.03
CA GLN A 353 -4.34 -18.19 -7.78
C GLN A 353 -3.31 -18.92 -6.90
N TYR A 354 -2.99 -18.34 -5.73
CA TYR A 354 -2.00 -18.88 -4.80
C TYR A 354 -2.60 -19.73 -3.68
N LYS A 355 -3.92 -19.92 -3.65
CA LYS A 355 -4.66 -20.69 -2.64
C LYS A 355 -4.41 -20.22 -1.20
N TRP A 356 -4.37 -18.90 -1.02
CA TRP A 356 -4.07 -18.29 0.28
C TRP A 356 -5.26 -18.17 1.21
N ASN A 357 -6.49 -18.23 0.69
CA ASN A 357 -7.72 -18.06 1.48
C ASN A 357 -7.71 -16.76 2.32
N ILE A 358 -7.20 -15.67 1.73
CA ILE A 358 -7.16 -14.35 2.37
C ILE A 358 -8.57 -13.92 2.76
N LYS A 359 -8.74 -13.54 4.03
CA LYS A 359 -9.99 -12.99 4.56
C LYS A 359 -10.02 -11.49 4.32
N LEU A 360 -10.72 -11.05 3.27
CA LEU A 360 -10.71 -9.66 2.81
C LEU A 360 -11.15 -8.67 3.90
N GLY A 361 -12.22 -8.96 4.65
CA GLY A 361 -12.65 -8.11 5.78
C GLY A 361 -11.56 -7.90 6.84
N GLU A 362 -10.75 -8.93 7.12
CA GLU A 362 -9.63 -8.82 8.06
C GLU A 362 -8.51 -7.91 7.54
N MET A 363 -8.31 -7.81 6.21
CA MET A 363 -7.34 -6.90 5.61
C MET A 363 -7.73 -5.44 5.87
N ALA A 364 -9.01 -5.12 5.71
CA ALA A 364 -9.54 -3.81 6.05
C ALA A 364 -9.38 -3.51 7.54
N LYS A 365 -9.70 -4.48 8.42
CA LYS A 365 -9.58 -4.32 9.89
C LYS A 365 -8.17 -3.94 10.31
N ILE A 366 -7.14 -4.62 9.79
CA ILE A 366 -5.75 -4.37 10.18
C ILE A 366 -5.15 -3.11 9.55
N TRP A 367 -5.83 -2.48 8.59
CA TRP A 367 -5.41 -1.20 8.03
C TRP A 367 -6.07 0.01 8.74
N ARG A 368 -6.99 -0.21 9.70
CA ARG A 368 -7.67 0.89 10.42
C ARG A 368 -6.74 1.73 11.30
N ALA A 369 -5.56 1.23 11.66
CA ALA A 369 -4.53 1.97 12.38
C ALA A 369 -3.11 1.46 12.08
N GLY A 370 -2.09 2.23 12.47
CA GLY A 370 -0.69 1.83 12.34
C GLY A 370 -0.17 1.72 10.91
N CYS A 371 -0.90 2.26 9.93
CA CYS A 371 -0.48 2.28 8.52
C CYS A 371 -0.75 3.66 7.90
N ILE A 372 -0.22 3.89 6.69
CA ILE A 372 -0.34 5.19 6.00
C ILE A 372 -1.77 5.41 5.49
N ILE A 373 -2.37 4.37 4.90
CA ILE A 373 -3.73 4.43 4.34
C ILE A 373 -4.86 4.38 5.39
N ARG A 374 -4.54 4.51 6.68
CA ARG A 374 -5.55 4.42 7.75
C ARG A 374 -6.60 5.51 7.59
N ALA A 375 -7.86 5.10 7.60
CA ALA A 375 -9.00 5.97 7.35
C ALA A 375 -10.26 5.39 7.99
N ARG A 376 -11.21 6.25 8.36
CA ARG A 376 -12.54 5.83 8.84
C ARG A 376 -13.27 4.97 7.80
N PHE A 377 -13.04 5.25 6.52
CA PHE A 377 -13.53 4.51 5.36
C PHE A 377 -13.29 2.98 5.42
N LEU A 378 -12.19 2.53 6.03
CA LEU A 378 -11.87 1.10 6.15
C LEU A 378 -12.86 0.33 7.02
N GLN A 379 -13.59 1.00 7.91
CA GLN A 379 -14.68 0.38 8.66
C GLN A 379 -15.81 -0.03 7.71
N ASN A 380 -16.16 0.81 6.73
CA ASN A 380 -17.21 0.48 5.77
C ASN A 380 -16.84 -0.73 4.91
N ILE A 381 -15.55 -0.89 4.57
CA ILE A 381 -15.05 -2.09 3.87
C ILE A 381 -15.15 -3.32 4.77
N THR A 382 -14.79 -3.15 6.04
CA THR A 382 -14.92 -4.21 7.06
C THR A 382 -16.37 -4.69 7.14
N ASP A 383 -17.31 -3.74 7.30
CA ASP A 383 -18.74 -4.02 7.44
C ASP A 383 -19.31 -4.71 6.18
N ALA A 384 -18.86 -4.33 4.99
CA ALA A 384 -19.29 -4.94 3.73
C ALA A 384 -18.90 -6.44 3.66
N TYR A 385 -17.66 -6.79 4.04
CA TYR A 385 -17.22 -8.19 4.06
C TYR A 385 -17.73 -8.98 5.27
N ASP A 386 -17.96 -8.33 6.42
CA ASP A 386 -18.61 -8.98 7.56
C ASP A 386 -20.07 -9.34 7.21
N LYS A 387 -20.75 -8.50 6.42
CA LYS A 387 -22.10 -8.76 5.90
C LYS A 387 -22.13 -9.83 4.80
N ASN A 388 -21.17 -9.78 3.88
CA ASN A 388 -21.05 -10.76 2.79
C ASN A 388 -19.57 -11.11 2.54
N PRO A 389 -19.06 -12.21 3.13
CA PRO A 389 -17.68 -12.65 2.92
C PRO A 389 -17.35 -12.99 1.46
N ASP A 390 -18.36 -13.37 0.67
CA ASP A 390 -18.24 -13.75 -0.74
C ASP A 390 -18.57 -12.58 -1.70
N LEU A 391 -18.56 -11.34 -1.20
CA LEU A 391 -18.80 -10.15 -1.98
C LEU A 391 -17.92 -10.15 -3.25
N GLN A 392 -18.55 -9.93 -4.40
CA GLN A 392 -17.83 -10.05 -5.66
C GLN A 392 -16.85 -8.91 -5.89
N ASN A 393 -17.31 -7.69 -5.58
CA ASN A 393 -16.57 -6.44 -5.64
C ASN A 393 -17.20 -5.46 -4.63
N LEU A 394 -16.42 -4.55 -4.05
CA LEU A 394 -16.89 -3.55 -3.09
C LEU A 394 -18.06 -2.71 -3.62
N LEU A 395 -18.08 -2.38 -4.90
CA LEU A 395 -19.12 -1.54 -5.52
C LEU A 395 -20.53 -2.14 -5.42
N LEU A 396 -20.65 -3.44 -5.17
CA LEU A 396 -21.93 -4.15 -5.06
C LEU A 396 -22.50 -4.14 -3.63
N ASP A 397 -21.74 -3.67 -2.63
CA ASP A 397 -22.30 -3.44 -1.30
C ASP A 397 -23.14 -2.14 -1.29
N PRO A 398 -24.30 -2.10 -0.61
CA PRO A 398 -25.19 -0.94 -0.61
C PRO A 398 -24.55 0.39 -0.21
N TYR A 399 -23.57 0.39 0.69
CA TYR A 399 -22.89 1.62 1.09
C TYR A 399 -22.11 2.20 -0.10
N PHE A 400 -21.26 1.40 -0.75
CA PHE A 400 -20.45 1.88 -1.86
C PHE A 400 -21.28 2.14 -3.12
N THR A 401 -22.36 1.39 -3.34
CA THR A 401 -23.34 1.70 -4.40
C THR A 401 -23.97 3.07 -4.19
N ASP A 402 -24.35 3.43 -2.96
CA ASP A 402 -24.94 4.74 -2.63
C ASP A 402 -23.94 5.88 -2.82
N ILE A 403 -22.68 5.70 -2.40
CA ILE A 403 -21.59 6.65 -2.66
C ILE A 403 -21.39 6.86 -4.16
N ALA A 404 -21.26 5.78 -4.94
CA ALA A 404 -21.09 5.89 -6.38
C ALA A 404 -22.29 6.58 -7.05
N LYS A 405 -23.52 6.29 -6.59
CA LYS A 405 -24.73 6.95 -7.07
C LYS A 405 -24.71 8.46 -6.80
N LYS A 406 -24.32 8.88 -5.60
CA LYS A 406 -24.29 10.28 -5.17
C LYS A 406 -23.19 11.08 -5.88
N TYR A 407 -21.98 10.52 -5.98
CA TYR A 407 -20.79 11.31 -6.33
C TYR A 407 -20.31 11.16 -7.77
N GLN A 408 -20.88 10.24 -8.55
CA GLN A 408 -20.46 10.08 -9.95
C GLN A 408 -20.67 11.35 -10.80
N GLU A 409 -21.69 12.16 -10.52
CA GLU A 409 -21.94 13.38 -11.30
C GLU A 409 -20.84 14.42 -11.06
N SER A 410 -20.49 14.65 -9.79
CA SER A 410 -19.34 15.49 -9.42
C SER A 410 -18.02 14.97 -9.99
N ALA A 411 -17.78 13.66 -9.95
CA ALA A 411 -16.60 13.07 -10.58
C ALA A 411 -16.54 13.33 -12.10
N ARG A 412 -17.66 13.20 -12.81
CA ARG A 412 -17.77 13.50 -14.24
C ARG A 412 -17.55 14.99 -14.52
N ASP A 413 -18.17 15.87 -13.75
CA ASP A 413 -18.02 17.31 -13.87
C ASP A 413 -16.57 17.74 -13.67
N VAL A 414 -15.92 17.22 -12.63
CA VAL A 414 -14.51 17.51 -12.33
C VAL A 414 -13.58 17.01 -13.44
N VAL A 415 -13.75 15.76 -13.91
CA VAL A 415 -12.92 15.22 -15.00
C VAL A 415 -13.14 16.00 -16.30
N ALA A 416 -14.39 16.35 -16.63
CA ALA A 416 -14.70 17.13 -17.82
C ALA A 416 -14.13 18.56 -17.74
N LEU A 417 -14.25 19.21 -16.58
CA LEU A 417 -13.69 20.53 -16.31
C LEU A 417 -12.16 20.51 -16.43
N ALA A 418 -11.50 19.59 -15.74
CA ALA A 418 -10.04 19.45 -15.75
C ALA A 418 -9.52 19.18 -17.18
N THR A 419 -10.19 18.29 -17.92
CA THR A 419 -9.83 17.98 -19.32
C THR A 419 -9.96 19.21 -20.21
N LYS A 420 -11.07 19.96 -20.11
CA LYS A 420 -11.27 21.22 -20.86
C LYS A 420 -10.23 22.27 -20.51
N ALA A 421 -9.83 22.34 -19.24
CA ALA A 421 -8.83 23.28 -18.74
C ALA A 421 -7.38 22.86 -19.00
N GLY A 422 -7.13 21.63 -19.46
CA GLY A 422 -5.78 21.09 -19.64
C GLY A 422 -5.06 20.77 -18.33
N VAL A 423 -5.81 20.44 -17.28
CA VAL A 423 -5.29 20.03 -15.97
C VAL A 423 -5.26 18.50 -15.92
N PRO A 424 -4.10 17.86 -15.68
CA PRO A 424 -3.99 16.41 -15.65
C PRO A 424 -4.69 15.83 -14.41
N VAL A 425 -5.56 14.85 -14.64
CA VAL A 425 -6.31 14.10 -13.62
C VAL A 425 -6.38 12.61 -13.95
N PRO A 426 -5.23 11.94 -14.19
CA PRO A 426 -5.20 10.58 -14.75
C PRO A 426 -5.93 9.55 -13.88
N SER A 427 -5.79 9.62 -12.55
CA SER A 427 -6.39 8.67 -11.61
C SER A 427 -7.90 8.91 -11.45
N LEU A 428 -8.36 10.17 -11.39
CA LEU A 428 -9.80 10.47 -11.39
C LEU A 428 -10.46 10.05 -12.72
N ALA A 429 -9.80 10.30 -13.85
CA ALA A 429 -10.29 9.88 -15.16
C ALA A 429 -10.35 8.34 -15.28
N ALA A 430 -9.34 7.64 -14.77
CA ALA A 430 -9.34 6.18 -14.68
C ALA A 430 -10.46 5.66 -13.78
N ALA A 431 -10.73 6.31 -12.64
CA ALA A 431 -11.82 5.93 -11.75
C ALA A 431 -13.20 6.01 -12.43
N VAL A 432 -13.48 7.11 -13.14
CA VAL A 432 -14.73 7.24 -13.91
C VAL A 432 -14.83 6.18 -15.01
N SER A 433 -13.73 5.94 -15.73
CA SER A 433 -13.67 4.95 -16.81
C SER A 433 -13.86 3.53 -16.31
N TYR A 434 -13.25 3.18 -15.18
CA TYR A 434 -13.41 1.89 -14.51
C TYR A 434 -14.86 1.67 -14.08
N TYR A 435 -15.46 2.66 -13.42
CA TYR A 435 -16.86 2.57 -12.98
C TYR A 435 -17.82 2.32 -14.15
N ASP A 436 -17.66 3.06 -15.24
CA ASP A 436 -18.50 2.89 -16.45
C ASP A 436 -18.23 1.56 -17.16
N SER A 437 -16.99 1.09 -17.17
CA SER A 437 -16.64 -0.23 -17.72
C SER A 437 -17.23 -1.37 -16.90
N TYR A 438 -17.10 -1.32 -15.58
CA TYR A 438 -17.55 -2.37 -14.67
C TYR A 438 -19.07 -2.55 -14.66
N ARG A 439 -19.83 -1.46 -14.80
CA ARG A 439 -21.31 -1.49 -14.82
C ARG A 439 -21.92 -1.76 -16.20
N SER A 440 -21.10 -1.87 -17.25
CA SER A 440 -21.58 -2.11 -18.61
C SER A 440 -21.81 -3.61 -18.83
N GLU A 441 -23.06 -4.00 -19.07
CA GLU A 441 -23.41 -5.40 -19.41
C GLU A 441 -22.68 -5.89 -20.68
N VAL A 442 -22.52 -4.98 -21.65
CA VAL A 442 -21.80 -5.25 -22.90
C VAL A 442 -20.75 -4.16 -23.12
N VAL A 443 -19.49 -4.58 -23.22
CA VAL A 443 -18.34 -3.74 -23.59
C VAL A 443 -17.91 -4.03 -25.03
N PRO A 444 -17.20 -3.11 -25.73
CA PRO A 444 -16.83 -3.28 -27.13
C PRO A 444 -15.77 -4.36 -27.40
N ALA A 445 -15.49 -5.24 -26.43
CA ALA A 445 -14.58 -6.36 -26.57
C ALA A 445 -15.07 -7.42 -27.58
N ASN A 446 -16.34 -7.40 -27.97
CA ASN A 446 -16.86 -8.20 -29.08
C ASN A 446 -16.16 -7.85 -30.42
N LEU A 447 -15.88 -6.57 -30.68
CA LEU A 447 -15.12 -6.15 -31.87
C LEU A 447 -13.65 -6.57 -31.77
N LEU A 448 -13.04 -6.46 -30.58
CA LEU A 448 -11.70 -6.98 -30.33
C LEU A 448 -11.61 -8.49 -30.61
N GLN A 449 -12.58 -9.27 -30.15
CA GLN A 449 -12.66 -10.70 -30.43
C GLN A 449 -12.83 -10.97 -31.95
N ALA A 450 -13.68 -10.22 -32.64
CA ALA A 450 -13.85 -10.35 -34.09
C ALA A 450 -12.55 -10.02 -34.85
N GLN A 451 -11.83 -8.96 -34.47
CA GLN A 451 -10.54 -8.60 -35.07
C GLN A 451 -9.50 -9.73 -34.87
N ARG A 452 -9.40 -10.25 -33.64
CA ARG A 452 -8.48 -11.35 -33.30
C ARG A 452 -8.80 -12.63 -34.08
N ASP A 453 -10.06 -12.96 -34.24
CA ASP A 453 -10.47 -14.10 -35.07
C ASP A 453 -10.18 -13.84 -36.55
N TYR A 454 -10.38 -12.61 -37.03
CA TYR A 454 -10.11 -12.20 -38.41
C TYR A 454 -8.66 -12.42 -38.83
N PHE A 455 -7.70 -11.85 -38.10
CA PHE A 455 -6.29 -11.92 -38.52
C PHE A 455 -5.55 -13.17 -38.03
N GLY A 456 -6.06 -13.83 -36.97
CA GLY A 456 -5.29 -14.86 -36.24
C GLY A 456 -6.04 -16.16 -35.96
N ALA A 457 -7.28 -16.31 -36.43
CA ALA A 457 -8.14 -17.47 -36.14
C ALA A 457 -8.18 -17.81 -34.64
N HIS A 458 -8.17 -16.78 -33.79
CA HIS A 458 -8.12 -16.93 -32.33
C HIS A 458 -9.41 -17.48 -31.71
N THR A 459 -10.46 -17.70 -32.50
CA THR A 459 -11.80 -18.12 -32.08
C THR A 459 -12.48 -17.13 -31.13
N TYR A 460 -13.77 -17.33 -30.89
CA TYR A 460 -14.58 -16.52 -29.98
C TYR A 460 -15.77 -17.32 -29.43
N GLU A 461 -16.35 -16.84 -28.34
CA GLU A 461 -17.59 -17.37 -27.75
C GLU A 461 -18.81 -16.59 -28.25
N ARG A 462 -20.01 -17.17 -28.11
CA ARG A 462 -21.27 -16.56 -28.57
C ARG A 462 -22.25 -16.33 -27.44
N VAL A 463 -23.03 -15.26 -27.56
CA VAL A 463 -24.07 -14.90 -26.59
C VAL A 463 -25.31 -15.80 -26.64
N ASP A 464 -25.52 -16.51 -27.75
CA ASP A 464 -26.73 -17.33 -27.97
C ASP A 464 -26.51 -18.83 -27.72
N ARG A 465 -25.28 -19.29 -27.48
CA ARG A 465 -24.96 -20.71 -27.25
C ARG A 465 -23.53 -20.90 -26.71
N PRO A 466 -23.30 -21.95 -25.90
CA PRO A 466 -21.94 -22.31 -25.47
C PRO A 466 -21.11 -22.86 -26.64
N GLY A 467 -19.79 -22.67 -26.56
CA GLY A 467 -18.82 -23.23 -27.51
C GLY A 467 -17.76 -22.22 -27.97
N SER A 468 -16.76 -22.73 -28.68
CA SER A 468 -15.75 -21.93 -29.38
C SER A 468 -16.06 -21.94 -30.87
N PHE A 469 -16.06 -20.76 -31.48
CA PHE A 469 -16.46 -20.52 -32.87
C PHE A 469 -15.36 -19.79 -33.62
N HIS A 470 -15.21 -20.10 -34.90
CA HIS A 470 -14.39 -19.35 -35.85
C HIS A 470 -15.28 -18.92 -37.00
N TYR A 471 -15.12 -17.69 -37.47
CA TYR A 471 -15.81 -17.22 -38.67
C TYR A 471 -14.86 -17.29 -39.86
N THR A 472 -15.32 -17.83 -40.98
CA THR A 472 -14.52 -17.85 -42.22
C THR A 472 -14.55 -16.47 -42.88
N TRP A 473 -13.61 -15.60 -42.48
CA TRP A 473 -13.55 -14.20 -42.90
C TRP A 473 -13.13 -14.00 -44.36
N TYR A 474 -12.41 -14.96 -44.93
CA TYR A 474 -11.93 -14.96 -46.31
C TYR A 474 -12.06 -16.38 -46.89
N LYS A 475 -12.07 -16.47 -48.22
CA LYS A 475 -11.91 -17.77 -48.89
C LYS A 475 -10.45 -18.19 -48.75
N GLU A 476 -10.20 -19.38 -48.21
CA GLU A 476 -8.88 -20.01 -48.26
C GLU A 476 -8.41 -20.04 -49.72
N GLN A 477 -7.18 -19.58 -49.98
CA GLN A 477 -6.60 -19.49 -51.32
C GLN A 477 -5.90 -20.78 -51.72
#